data_AF-A0A8K0T3S6-F1
#
_entry.id   AF-A0A8K0T3S6-F1
#
_cell.length_a   1.000
_cell.length_b   1.000
_cell.length_c   1.000
_cell.angle_alpha   90.00
_cell.angle_beta   90.00
_cell.angle_gamma   90.00
#
_symmetry.space_group_name_H-M   'P 1'
#
loop_
_entity.id
_entity.type
_entity.pdbx_description
1 polymer ?
#
loop_
_entity_poly.entity_id
_entity_poly.type
_entity_poly.pdbx_seq_one_letter_code
_entity_poly.pdbx_strand_id
1 'polypeptide(L)'
;MEPLLTRYSQLPIAEPRNPYTIKDKFYPFLVCEPGDRWHYSPGLDWAGVMRLGDYMKQHIFDIVSVKDATFHLETREDLRARSAKVWERAGNDLRLSEGTPWADPVPEDLGGGGLYTTASELLKIYQGILNGKLLRPETVKTLFQPQLKTTAGLDNQPDHSSSYRNAVYNAVPSDMPVNFGLGGLLNLEPIPGRRSAQSLTWSGMPNCYWISRPSSS
;
A
#
# COMPACT_ATOMS: atom_id res chain seq x y z
N MET A 1 -8.20 -0.44 12.93
CA MET A 1 -9.45 -0.23 12.20
C MET A 1 -10.10 1.03 12.75
N GLU A 2 -10.75 1.84 11.92
CA GLU A 2 -11.39 3.09 12.35
C GLU A 2 -12.57 2.79 13.32
N PRO A 3 -12.75 3.54 14.43
CA PRO A 3 -13.78 3.24 15.43
C PRO A 3 -15.23 3.27 14.94
N LEU A 4 -15.60 4.22 14.07
CA LEU A 4 -16.94 4.28 13.48
C LEU A 4 -17.23 3.06 12.60
N LEU A 5 -16.27 2.61 11.79
CA LEU A 5 -16.39 1.39 10.99
C LEU A 5 -16.51 0.15 11.87
N THR A 6 -15.74 0.11 12.97
CA THR A 6 -15.82 -0.97 13.96
C THR A 6 -17.21 -1.02 14.58
N ARG A 7 -17.75 0.13 15.00
CA ARG A 7 -19.10 0.24 15.56
C ARG A 7 -20.18 -0.12 14.54
N TYR A 8 -20.04 0.33 13.29
CA TYR A 8 -20.97 0.00 12.21
C TYR A 8 -21.04 -1.51 12.00
N SER A 9 -19.90 -2.20 11.97
CA SER A 9 -19.83 -3.66 11.79
C SER A 9 -20.54 -4.49 12.87
N GLN A 10 -20.87 -3.87 14.01
CA GLN A 10 -21.56 -4.51 15.13
C GLN A 10 -23.08 -4.25 15.11
N LEU A 11 -23.57 -3.41 14.19
CA LEU A 11 -25.00 -3.11 14.10
C LEU A 11 -25.75 -4.28 13.44
N PRO A 12 -27.00 -4.57 13.85
CA PRO A 12 -27.81 -5.64 13.24
C PRO A 12 -28.11 -5.42 11.75
N ILE A 13 -28.04 -4.18 11.28
CA ILE A 13 -28.27 -3.79 9.88
C ILE A 13 -27.03 -3.93 9.00
N ALA A 14 -25.87 -4.24 9.58
CA ALA A 14 -24.63 -4.32 8.84
C ALA A 14 -24.60 -5.63 8.06
N GLU A 15 -24.72 -5.53 6.74
CA GLU A 15 -24.54 -6.69 5.87
C GLU A 15 -23.11 -7.25 6.00
N PRO A 16 -22.93 -8.58 5.98
CA PRO A 16 -21.62 -9.19 5.96
C PRO A 16 -20.81 -8.70 4.77
N ARG A 17 -19.54 -8.37 5.01
CA ARG A 17 -18.61 -8.03 3.92
C ARG A 17 -18.37 -9.26 3.06
N ASN A 18 -18.46 -9.10 1.75
CA ASN A 18 -18.16 -10.16 0.79
C ASN A 18 -16.74 -9.93 0.21
N PRO A 19 -15.81 -10.88 0.36
CA PRO A 19 -14.42 -10.67 -0.04
C PRO A 19 -14.18 -10.69 -1.56
N TYR A 20 -15.19 -11.03 -2.37
CA TYR A 20 -15.03 -11.27 -3.80
C TYR A 20 -15.05 -10.01 -4.66
N THR A 21 -15.84 -8.98 -4.32
CA THR A 21 -15.86 -7.71 -5.08
C THR A 21 -15.38 -6.55 -4.22
N ILE A 22 -14.71 -5.56 -4.81
CA ILE A 22 -14.27 -4.33 -4.13
C ILE A 22 -15.46 -3.63 -3.47
N LYS A 23 -16.59 -3.56 -4.19
CA LYS A 23 -17.82 -2.90 -3.73
C LYS A 23 -18.40 -3.56 -2.48
N ASP A 24 -18.41 -4.89 -2.41
CA ASP A 24 -19.03 -5.61 -1.29
C ASP A 24 -18.02 -5.91 -0.16
N LYS A 25 -16.72 -5.79 -0.46
CA LYS A 25 -15.62 -5.98 0.50
C LYS A 25 -15.44 -4.80 1.44
N PHE A 26 -15.73 -3.60 0.97
CA PHE A 26 -15.52 -2.36 1.70
C PHE A 26 -16.82 -1.60 1.93
N TYR A 27 -16.91 -0.89 3.05
CA TYR A 27 -18.05 -0.03 3.31
C TYR A 27 -18.08 1.15 2.32
N PRO A 28 -19.24 1.45 1.70
CA PRO A 28 -19.33 2.46 0.64
C PRO A 28 -19.49 3.89 1.17
N PHE A 29 -19.48 4.10 2.49
CA PHE A 29 -19.67 5.42 3.10
C PHE A 29 -18.36 6.01 3.62
N LEU A 30 -18.30 7.33 3.64
CA LEU A 30 -17.19 8.08 4.20
C LEU A 30 -17.32 8.20 5.71
N VAL A 31 -16.18 8.25 6.41
CA VAL A 31 -16.10 8.47 7.87
C VAL A 31 -15.75 9.91 8.23
N CYS A 32 -15.39 10.73 7.23
CA CYS A 32 -15.10 12.15 7.35
C CYS A 32 -15.32 12.83 5.99
N GLU A 33 -15.43 14.17 5.99
CA GLU A 33 -15.49 14.94 4.75
C GLU A 33 -14.19 14.79 3.93
N PRO A 34 -14.27 14.72 2.59
CA PRO A 34 -13.09 14.66 1.74
C PRO A 34 -12.15 15.85 1.95
N GLY A 35 -10.90 15.56 2.33
CA GLY A 35 -9.85 16.56 2.51
C GLY A 35 -9.61 17.03 3.94
N ASP A 36 -10.50 16.70 4.88
CA ASP A 36 -10.39 17.13 6.27
C ASP A 36 -9.44 16.26 7.11
N ARG A 37 -9.31 14.98 6.76
CA ARG A 37 -8.55 14.00 7.52
C ARG A 37 -8.01 12.89 6.63
N TRP A 38 -6.80 12.44 6.94
CA TRP A 38 -6.21 11.26 6.31
C TRP A 38 -6.61 9.99 7.06
N HIS A 39 -6.99 8.96 6.31
CA HIS A 39 -7.25 7.61 6.82
C HIS A 39 -6.67 6.56 5.87
N TYR A 40 -6.02 5.55 6.45
CA TYR A 40 -5.67 4.36 5.67
C TYR A 40 -6.96 3.63 5.25
N SER A 41 -7.14 3.44 3.95
CA SER A 41 -8.43 3.11 3.35
C SER A 41 -8.23 2.34 2.03
N PRO A 42 -9.29 1.70 1.48
CA PRO A 42 -9.25 1.02 0.18
C PRO A 42 -9.27 1.98 -1.02
N GLY A 43 -8.79 3.22 -0.85
CA GLY A 43 -8.82 4.22 -1.92
C GLY A 43 -8.07 3.79 -3.19
N LEU A 44 -7.00 2.98 -3.05
CA LEU A 44 -6.27 2.42 -4.19
C LEU A 44 -7.02 1.27 -4.86
N ASP A 45 -7.80 0.48 -4.11
CA ASP A 45 -8.70 -0.51 -4.71
C ASP A 45 -9.75 0.20 -5.57
N TRP A 46 -10.39 1.25 -5.04
CA TRP A 46 -11.34 2.08 -5.78
C TRP A 46 -10.73 2.79 -7.00
N ALA A 47 -9.51 3.30 -6.88
CA ALA A 47 -8.80 3.91 -8.01
C ALA A 47 -8.46 2.91 -9.13
N GLY A 48 -8.35 1.62 -8.79
CA GLY A 48 -8.09 0.53 -9.71
C GLY A 48 -9.34 -0.14 -10.29
N VAL A 49 -10.54 0.31 -9.94
CA VAL A 49 -11.78 -0.25 -10.48
C VAL A 49 -11.78 -0.02 -12.00
N MET A 50 -11.74 -1.13 -12.75
CA MET A 50 -11.66 -1.30 -14.22
C MET A 50 -10.26 -1.68 -14.77
N ARG A 51 -10.08 -2.99 -15.04
CA ARG A 51 -8.99 -3.59 -15.85
C ARG A 51 -7.57 -3.17 -15.42
N LEU A 52 -7.34 -3.08 -14.11
CA LEU A 52 -6.05 -2.66 -13.57
C LEU A 52 -4.90 -3.55 -14.05
N GLY A 53 -5.09 -4.88 -14.06
CA GLY A 53 -4.09 -5.85 -14.51
C GLY A 53 -3.67 -5.62 -15.96
N ASP A 54 -4.64 -5.49 -16.87
CA ASP A 54 -4.37 -5.19 -18.29
C ASP A 54 -3.65 -3.85 -18.47
N TYR A 55 -4.12 -2.82 -17.74
CA TYR A 55 -3.51 -1.49 -17.79
C TYR A 55 -2.07 -1.52 -17.29
N MET A 56 -1.81 -2.14 -16.13
CA MET A 56 -0.47 -2.28 -15.58
C MET A 56 0.42 -3.11 -16.51
N LYS A 57 -0.12 -4.16 -17.14
CA LYS A 57 0.65 -4.94 -18.12
C LYS A 57 1.13 -4.04 -19.27
N GLN A 58 0.22 -3.33 -19.92
CA GLN A 58 0.52 -2.53 -21.11
C GLN A 58 1.37 -1.29 -20.79
N HIS A 59 1.06 -0.60 -19.69
CA HIS A 59 1.61 0.73 -19.39
C HIS A 59 2.72 0.73 -18.34
N ILE A 60 2.98 -0.41 -17.69
CA ILE A 60 4.04 -0.54 -16.69
C ILE A 60 4.92 -1.75 -17.02
N PHE A 61 4.36 -2.95 -16.97
CA PHE A 61 5.15 -4.19 -17.00
C PHE A 61 5.88 -4.39 -18.32
N ASP A 62 5.19 -4.24 -19.45
CA ASP A 62 5.80 -4.42 -20.77
C ASP A 62 6.91 -3.37 -21.02
N ILE A 63 6.71 -2.13 -20.54
CA ILE A 63 7.69 -1.04 -20.68
C ILE A 63 8.99 -1.34 -19.94
N VAL A 64 8.91 -1.83 -18.69
CA VAL A 64 10.10 -2.12 -17.86
C VAL A 64 10.47 -3.61 -17.83
N SER A 65 9.87 -4.40 -18.73
CA SER A 65 10.12 -5.82 -18.91
C SER A 65 9.92 -6.64 -17.63
N VAL A 66 8.80 -6.38 -16.95
CA VAL A 66 8.31 -7.19 -15.84
C VAL A 66 7.58 -8.41 -16.35
N LYS A 67 7.95 -9.58 -15.83
CA LYS A 67 7.43 -10.89 -16.27
C LYS A 67 6.70 -11.65 -15.16
N ASP A 68 7.24 -11.56 -13.95
CA ASP A 68 6.73 -12.26 -12.78
C ASP A 68 5.88 -11.31 -11.93
N ALA A 69 4.74 -10.87 -12.48
CA ALA A 69 3.74 -10.09 -11.79
C ALA A 69 2.32 -10.50 -12.21
N THR A 70 1.40 -10.67 -11.26
CA THR A 70 -0.02 -10.99 -11.54
C THR A 70 -0.92 -10.62 -10.36
N PHE A 71 -2.16 -10.26 -10.62
CA PHE A 71 -3.23 -10.22 -9.60
C PHE A 71 -3.90 -11.60 -9.43
N HIS A 72 -3.84 -12.43 -10.47
CA HIS A 72 -4.51 -13.73 -10.56
C HIS A 72 -3.49 -14.86 -10.44
N LEU A 73 -3.09 -15.20 -9.21
CA LEU A 73 -2.08 -16.23 -8.95
C LEU A 73 -2.54 -17.64 -9.37
N GLU A 74 -3.85 -17.88 -9.39
CA GLU A 74 -4.49 -19.10 -9.92
C GLU A 74 -4.20 -19.35 -11.40
N THR A 75 -3.84 -18.31 -12.17
CA THR A 75 -3.49 -18.43 -13.59
C THR A 75 -1.98 -18.59 -13.84
N ARG A 76 -1.16 -18.55 -12.78
CA ARG A 76 0.31 -18.56 -12.84
C ARG A 76 0.90 -19.64 -11.94
N GLU A 77 0.75 -20.90 -12.35
CA GLU A 77 1.29 -22.06 -11.62
C GLU A 77 2.80 -21.95 -11.37
N ASP A 78 3.53 -21.37 -12.32
CA ASP A 78 4.97 -21.11 -12.24
C ASP A 78 5.36 -20.11 -11.13
N LEU A 79 4.49 -19.13 -10.85
CA LEU A 79 4.65 -18.21 -9.73
C LEU A 79 4.19 -18.87 -8.44
N ARG A 80 3.02 -19.52 -8.45
CA ARG A 80 2.44 -20.21 -7.30
C ARG A 80 3.40 -21.24 -6.71
N ALA A 81 4.10 -22.00 -7.55
CA ALA A 81 5.09 -23.00 -7.14
C ALA A 81 6.31 -22.42 -6.41
N ARG A 82 6.61 -21.12 -6.60
CA ARG A 82 7.77 -20.43 -6.02
C ARG A 82 7.37 -19.34 -5.02
N SER A 83 6.07 -19.23 -4.69
CA SER A 83 5.57 -18.25 -3.75
C SER A 83 6.18 -18.43 -2.36
N ALA A 84 6.63 -17.33 -1.77
CA ALA A 84 7.12 -17.33 -0.41
C ALA A 84 6.00 -17.68 0.57
N LYS A 85 6.32 -18.51 1.57
CA LYS A 85 5.40 -18.82 2.67
C LYS A 85 5.33 -17.64 3.64
N VAL A 86 4.14 -17.33 4.12
CA VAL A 86 3.92 -16.31 5.14
C VAL A 86 3.99 -16.94 6.52
N TRP A 87 4.81 -16.38 7.40
CA TRP A 87 5.00 -16.86 8.77
C TRP A 87 4.60 -15.77 9.76
N GLU A 88 4.00 -16.20 10.86
CA GLU A 88 3.59 -15.36 11.98
C GLU A 88 4.41 -15.72 13.22
N ARG A 89 4.66 -14.72 14.06
CA ARG A 89 5.28 -14.93 15.36
C ARG A 89 4.27 -15.54 16.33
N ALA A 90 4.61 -16.68 16.91
CA ALA A 90 3.84 -17.36 17.95
C ALA A 90 4.70 -17.48 19.21
N GLY A 91 4.70 -16.43 20.05
CA GLY A 91 5.64 -16.32 21.17
C GLY A 91 7.09 -16.26 20.68
N ASN A 92 7.90 -17.24 21.08
CA ASN A 92 9.30 -17.37 20.65
C ASN A 92 9.45 -18.16 19.34
N ASP A 93 8.39 -18.78 18.84
CA ASP A 93 8.40 -19.62 17.64
C ASP A 93 7.80 -18.91 16.43
N LEU A 94 7.93 -19.56 15.27
CA LEU A 94 7.25 -19.18 14.03
C LEU A 94 6.19 -20.22 13.69
N ARG A 95 5.01 -19.74 13.31
CA ARG A 95 3.92 -20.57 12.80
C ARG A 95 3.62 -20.17 11.36
N LEU A 96 3.38 -21.14 10.50
CA LEU A 96 2.91 -20.87 9.14
C LEU A 96 1.53 -20.19 9.24
N SER A 97 1.34 -19.08 8.55
CA SER A 97 0.03 -18.42 8.48
C SER A 97 -0.92 -19.32 7.68
N GLU A 98 -2.10 -19.58 8.22
CA GLU A 98 -3.11 -20.40 7.56
C GLU A 98 -3.89 -19.54 6.56
N GLY A 99 -3.60 -19.75 5.28
CA GLY A 99 -4.27 -19.07 4.17
C GLY A 99 -3.71 -17.68 3.85
N THR A 100 -4.28 -17.08 2.80
CA THR A 100 -4.08 -15.68 2.48
C THR A 100 -5.16 -14.84 3.16
N PRO A 101 -4.89 -13.59 3.57
CA PRO A 101 -5.92 -12.68 4.06
C PRO A 101 -6.98 -12.32 2.99
N TRP A 102 -6.75 -12.75 1.76
CA TRP A 102 -7.62 -12.54 0.60
C TRP A 102 -8.28 -13.86 0.19
N ALA A 103 -9.43 -13.77 -0.47
CA ALA A 103 -10.01 -14.91 -1.16
C ALA A 103 -9.00 -15.50 -2.17
N ASP A 104 -9.03 -16.81 -2.38
CA ASP A 104 -8.24 -17.48 -3.42
C ASP A 104 -9.20 -18.38 -4.23
N PRO A 105 -9.58 -17.99 -5.46
CA PRO A 105 -9.13 -16.80 -6.18
C PRO A 105 -9.85 -15.50 -5.74
N VAL A 106 -9.20 -14.35 -5.95
CA VAL A 106 -9.89 -13.04 -5.95
C VAL A 106 -10.31 -12.74 -7.40
N PRO A 107 -11.60 -12.51 -7.68
CA PRO A 107 -12.04 -12.29 -9.06
C PRO A 107 -11.76 -10.88 -9.59
N GLU A 108 -11.45 -9.91 -8.72
CA GLU A 108 -11.11 -8.54 -9.11
C GLU A 108 -9.66 -8.17 -8.75
N ASP A 109 -9.06 -7.28 -9.56
CA ASP A 109 -7.73 -6.72 -9.30
C ASP A 109 -7.75 -5.78 -8.08
N LEU A 110 -7.28 -6.25 -6.93
CA LEU A 110 -7.20 -5.43 -5.72
C LEU A 110 -5.99 -4.47 -5.77
N GLY A 111 -6.22 -3.24 -6.23
CA GLY A 111 -5.17 -2.23 -6.37
C GLY A 111 -4.43 -1.86 -5.07
N GLY A 112 -5.04 -2.07 -3.91
CA GLY A 112 -4.43 -1.77 -2.61
C GLY A 112 -3.44 -2.83 -2.12
N GLY A 113 -3.45 -4.06 -2.65
CA GLY A 113 -2.59 -5.12 -2.12
C GLY A 113 -2.72 -6.51 -2.77
N GLY A 114 -3.32 -6.63 -3.96
CA GLY A 114 -3.53 -7.91 -4.64
C GLY A 114 -2.42 -8.34 -5.60
N LEU A 115 -1.40 -7.50 -5.82
CA LEU A 115 -0.34 -7.82 -6.78
C LEU A 115 0.67 -8.81 -6.18
N TYR A 116 0.78 -9.98 -6.80
CA TYR A 116 1.88 -10.92 -6.57
C TYR A 116 3.02 -10.59 -7.51
N THR A 117 4.23 -10.45 -6.96
CA THR A 117 5.45 -10.25 -7.75
C THR A 117 6.70 -10.65 -6.97
N THR A 118 7.87 -10.62 -7.61
CA THR A 118 9.15 -10.81 -6.93
C THR A 118 9.79 -9.47 -6.59
N ALA A 119 10.71 -9.45 -5.61
CA ALA A 119 11.47 -8.24 -5.27
C ALA A 119 12.24 -7.69 -6.49
N SER A 120 12.82 -8.57 -7.31
CA SER A 120 13.57 -8.16 -8.51
C SER A 120 12.67 -7.49 -9.55
N GLU A 121 11.46 -8.00 -9.77
CA GLU A 121 10.50 -7.38 -10.69
C GLU A 121 9.97 -6.05 -10.16
N LEU A 122 9.68 -5.97 -8.86
CA LEU A 122 9.25 -4.74 -8.21
C LEU A 122 10.32 -3.62 -8.31
N LEU A 123 11.60 -3.97 -8.19
CA LEU A 123 12.70 -3.03 -8.37
C LEU A 123 12.78 -2.47 -9.80
N LYS A 124 12.41 -3.24 -10.84
CA LYS A 124 12.32 -2.72 -12.22
C LYS A 124 11.26 -1.64 -12.34
N ILE A 125 10.11 -1.82 -11.69
CA ILE A 125 9.03 -0.81 -11.64
C ILE A 125 9.54 0.45 -10.97
N TYR A 126 10.18 0.31 -9.80
CA TYR A 126 10.74 1.46 -9.07
C TYR A 126 11.79 2.20 -9.89
N GLN A 127 12.73 1.49 -10.51
CA GLN A 127 13.72 2.10 -11.41
C GLN A 127 13.06 2.77 -12.62
N GLY A 128 12.03 2.16 -13.19
CA GLY A 128 11.28 2.74 -14.30
C GLY A 128 10.60 4.06 -13.94
N ILE A 129 10.07 4.17 -12.72
CA ILE A 129 9.52 5.44 -12.19
C ILE A 129 10.65 6.45 -11.98
N LEU A 130 11.68 6.08 -11.22
CA LEU A 130 12.73 7.01 -10.79
C LEU A 130 13.60 7.52 -11.96
N ASN A 131 13.77 6.72 -13.00
CA ASN A 131 14.52 7.10 -14.20
C ASN A 131 13.64 7.76 -15.27
N GLY A 132 12.37 8.06 -14.96
CA GLY A 132 11.46 8.77 -15.87
C GLY A 132 11.02 7.95 -17.10
N LYS A 133 11.13 6.62 -17.05
CA LYS A 133 10.71 5.72 -18.13
C LYS A 133 9.20 5.47 -18.12
N LEU A 134 8.59 5.46 -16.93
CA LEU A 134 7.17 5.22 -16.73
C LEU A 134 6.36 6.52 -16.56
N LEU A 135 6.98 7.56 -16.02
CA LEU A 135 6.33 8.84 -15.75
C LEU A 135 7.24 9.98 -16.21
N ARG A 136 6.64 11.10 -16.60
CA ARG A 136 7.41 12.31 -16.91
C ARG A 136 8.19 12.78 -15.67
N PRO A 137 9.39 13.38 -15.82
CA PRO A 137 10.20 13.84 -14.69
C PRO A 137 9.45 14.76 -13.72
N GLU A 138 8.57 15.63 -14.22
CA GLU A 138 7.76 16.54 -13.41
C GLU A 138 6.78 15.77 -12.53
N THR A 139 6.16 14.71 -13.08
CA THR A 139 5.26 13.83 -12.34
C THR A 139 6.01 13.03 -11.29
N VAL A 140 7.24 12.56 -11.60
CA VAL A 140 8.10 11.89 -10.61
C VAL A 140 8.42 12.83 -9.44
N LYS A 141 8.73 14.11 -9.71
CA LYS A 141 8.94 15.12 -8.65
C LYS A 141 7.70 15.30 -7.78
N THR A 142 6.50 15.31 -8.37
CA THR A 142 5.23 15.43 -7.63
C THR A 142 5.02 14.28 -6.65
N LEU A 143 5.50 13.05 -6.94
CA LEU A 143 5.37 11.91 -6.02
C LEU A 143 5.93 12.20 -4.63
N PHE A 144 7.00 12.99 -4.57
CA PHE A 144 7.71 13.34 -3.34
C PHE A 144 7.26 14.67 -2.72
N GLN A 145 6.21 15.30 -3.24
CA GLN A 145 5.66 16.53 -2.66
C GLN A 145 4.51 16.24 -1.69
N PRO A 146 4.37 17.04 -0.61
CA PRO A 146 3.20 16.99 0.27
C PRO A 146 1.90 17.14 -0.52
N GLN A 147 0.97 16.19 -0.37
CA GLN A 147 -0.35 16.22 -1.02
C GLN A 147 -1.49 16.55 -0.07
N LEU A 148 -1.25 16.55 1.25
CA LEU A 148 -2.27 16.85 2.24
C LEU A 148 -2.18 18.31 2.68
N LYS A 149 -3.33 19.01 2.61
CA LYS A 149 -3.49 20.38 3.16
C LYS A 149 -3.43 20.39 4.68
N THR A 150 -3.90 19.32 5.32
CA THR A 150 -3.88 19.10 6.76
C THR A 150 -3.31 17.71 7.04
N THR A 151 -2.52 17.58 8.09
CA THR A 151 -1.96 16.29 8.53
C THR A 151 -2.83 15.61 9.57
N ALA A 152 -4.06 16.08 9.78
CA ALA A 152 -5.02 15.44 10.67
C ALA A 152 -5.19 13.95 10.29
N GLY A 153 -5.07 13.06 11.29
CA GLY A 153 -5.07 11.61 11.09
C GLY A 153 -3.69 10.99 10.84
N LEU A 154 -2.67 11.83 10.62
CA LEU A 154 -1.24 11.45 10.64
C LEU A 154 -0.48 12.11 11.80
N ASP A 155 -1.11 13.04 12.51
CA ASP A 155 -0.63 13.64 13.75
C ASP A 155 -0.77 12.67 14.94
N ASN A 156 -0.08 12.97 16.04
CA ASN A 156 -0.14 12.20 17.30
C ASN A 156 0.20 10.70 17.14
N GLN A 157 1.26 10.40 16.37
CA GLN A 157 1.72 9.01 16.16
C GLN A 157 1.80 8.15 17.44
N PRO A 158 2.27 8.66 18.61
CA PRO A 158 2.32 7.88 19.84
C PRO A 158 0.97 7.33 20.31
N ASP A 159 -0.14 7.96 19.96
CA ASP A 159 -1.50 7.57 20.39
C ASP A 159 -2.06 6.40 19.59
N HIS A 160 -1.41 6.06 18.47
CA HIS A 160 -1.80 4.93 17.64
C HIS A 160 -1.25 3.59 18.17
N SER A 161 -2.01 2.51 17.93
CA SER A 161 -1.55 1.15 18.24
C SER A 161 -0.22 0.84 17.55
N SER A 162 0.60 -0.03 18.15
CA SER A 162 1.87 -0.49 17.57
C SER A 162 1.69 -1.05 16.15
N SER A 163 0.63 -1.83 15.92
CA SER A 163 0.28 -2.38 14.61
C SER A 163 0.00 -1.30 13.56
N TYR A 164 -0.75 -0.26 13.93
CA TYR A 164 -1.05 0.86 13.03
C TYR A 164 0.21 1.68 12.73
N ARG A 165 1.00 1.97 13.76
CA ARG A 165 2.29 2.66 13.61
C ARG A 165 3.21 1.91 12.66
N ASN A 166 3.33 0.59 12.80
CA ASN A 166 4.16 -0.24 11.94
C ASN A 166 3.69 -0.25 10.49
N ALA A 167 2.38 -0.20 10.24
CA ALA A 167 1.82 -0.20 8.89
C ALA A 167 1.98 1.16 8.18
N VAL A 168 1.66 2.26 8.87
CA VAL A 168 1.60 3.59 8.25
C VAL A 168 2.93 4.33 8.32
N TYR A 169 3.58 4.32 9.49
CA TYR A 169 4.77 5.12 9.75
C TYR A 169 6.07 4.34 9.56
N ASN A 170 6.01 3.02 9.51
CA ASN A 170 7.16 2.14 9.34
C ASN A 170 8.25 2.50 10.36
N ALA A 171 9.43 2.89 9.86
CA ALA A 171 10.57 3.32 10.66
C ALA A 171 10.73 4.86 10.72
N VAL A 172 9.68 5.66 10.47
CA VAL A 172 9.69 7.11 10.73
C VAL A 172 9.60 7.36 12.24
N PRO A 173 10.53 8.11 12.85
CA PRO A 173 10.46 8.50 14.27
C PRO A 173 9.20 9.30 14.59
N SER A 174 8.69 9.18 15.81
CA SER A 174 7.41 9.80 16.22
C SER A 174 7.43 11.31 16.38
N ASP A 175 8.61 11.89 16.53
CA ASP A 175 8.88 13.32 16.58
C ASP A 175 9.11 13.93 15.18
N MET A 176 9.17 13.10 14.13
CA MET A 176 9.41 13.56 12.77
C MET A 176 8.12 14.12 12.15
N PRO A 177 8.09 15.36 11.68
CA PRO A 177 6.92 15.88 10.96
C PRO A 177 6.73 15.11 9.64
N VAL A 178 5.48 14.75 9.35
CA VAL A 178 5.11 13.94 8.19
C VAL A 178 4.01 14.57 7.35
N ASN A 179 3.96 14.18 6.07
CA ASN A 179 2.82 14.38 5.18
C ASN A 179 2.63 13.08 4.35
N PHE A 180 1.73 13.07 3.37
CA PHE A 180 1.54 11.95 2.46
C PHE A 180 1.82 12.41 1.02
N GLY A 181 2.67 11.67 0.32
CA GLY A 181 2.97 11.85 -1.10
C GLY A 181 2.08 10.98 -1.97
N LEU A 182 2.30 11.03 -3.28
CA LEU A 182 1.63 10.07 -4.18
C LEU A 182 2.38 8.74 -4.12
N GLY A 183 1.90 7.85 -3.26
CA GLY A 183 2.41 6.47 -3.12
C GLY A 183 2.92 6.10 -1.71
N GLY A 184 2.95 7.03 -0.76
CA GLY A 184 3.38 6.71 0.60
C GLY A 184 3.57 7.90 1.53
N LEU A 185 3.96 7.61 2.77
CA LEU A 185 4.26 8.59 3.80
C LEU A 185 5.56 9.34 3.47
N LEU A 186 5.57 10.66 3.71
CA LEU A 186 6.73 11.53 3.54
C LEU A 186 7.22 12.03 4.89
N ASN A 187 8.53 11.93 5.17
CA ASN A 187 9.15 12.74 6.22
C ASN A 187 9.47 14.13 5.69
N LEU A 188 9.07 15.18 6.41
CA LEU A 188 9.26 16.57 5.97
C LEU A 188 10.66 17.11 6.30
N GLU A 189 11.31 16.54 7.29
CA GLU A 189 12.66 16.88 7.72
C GLU A 189 13.63 15.71 7.53
N PRO A 190 14.95 15.96 7.44
CA PRO A 190 15.93 14.88 7.38
C PRO A 190 15.92 14.07 8.69
N ILE A 191 15.96 12.75 8.58
CA ILE A 191 16.14 11.87 9.74
C ILE A 191 17.64 11.67 9.96
N PRO A 192 18.20 12.07 11.13
CA PRO A 192 19.63 12.01 11.40
C PRO A 192 20.23 10.62 11.10
N GLY A 193 21.32 10.60 10.32
CA GLY A 193 22.03 9.37 9.93
C GLY A 193 21.26 8.41 9.03
N ARG A 194 20.09 8.81 8.49
CA ARG A 194 19.21 7.92 7.71
C ARG A 194 18.84 8.53 6.35
N ARG A 195 17.63 9.07 6.23
CA ARG A 195 17.06 9.54 4.95
C ARG A 195 16.87 11.04 4.95
N SER A 196 17.04 11.65 3.78
CA SER A 196 16.85 13.10 3.58
C SER A 196 15.38 13.49 3.77
N ALA A 197 15.12 14.78 3.91
CA ALA A 197 13.78 15.35 3.79
C ALA A 197 13.09 14.90 2.49
N GLN A 198 11.76 14.87 2.52
CA GLN A 198 10.88 14.47 1.43
C GLN A 198 11.09 13.03 0.94
N SER A 199 11.69 12.15 1.76
CA SER A 199 11.80 10.74 1.41
C SER A 199 10.44 10.06 1.60
N LEU A 200 10.01 9.31 0.59
CA LEU A 200 8.77 8.55 0.57
C LEU A 200 9.00 7.16 1.15
N THR A 201 8.06 6.67 1.94
CA THR A 201 8.07 5.31 2.48
C THR A 201 6.69 4.71 2.56
N TRP A 202 6.60 3.42 2.30
CA TRP A 202 5.38 2.67 2.52
C TRP A 202 5.69 1.20 2.79
N SER A 203 4.64 0.43 3.11
CA SER A 203 4.78 -0.99 3.41
C SER A 203 3.63 -1.82 2.83
N GLY A 204 3.93 -3.10 2.66
CA GLY A 204 2.97 -4.17 2.44
C GLY A 204 2.92 -5.08 3.66
N MET A 205 1.74 -5.64 3.92
CA MET A 205 1.45 -6.50 5.07
C MET A 205 2.47 -7.62 5.34
N PRO A 206 3.04 -8.33 4.35
CA PRO A 206 4.05 -9.38 4.60
C PRO A 206 5.46 -8.82 4.86
N ASN A 207 5.58 -7.69 5.57
CA ASN A 207 6.84 -7.00 5.88
C ASN A 207 7.64 -6.56 4.64
N CYS A 208 6.95 -6.18 3.57
CA CYS A 208 7.58 -5.56 2.40
C CYS A 208 7.68 -4.05 2.64
N TYR A 209 8.88 -3.48 2.55
CA TYR A 209 9.08 -2.04 2.75
C TYR A 209 9.79 -1.45 1.55
N TRP A 210 9.41 -0.24 1.17
CA TRP A 210 10.16 0.55 0.20
C TRP A 210 10.36 1.98 0.70
N ILE A 211 11.50 2.52 0.31
CA ILE A 211 11.90 3.89 0.58
C ILE A 211 12.50 4.43 -0.70
N SER A 212 12.09 5.64 -1.08
CA SER A 212 12.74 6.39 -2.14
C SER A 212 12.89 7.84 -1.73
N ARG A 213 13.81 8.55 -2.36
CA ARG A 213 14.04 9.98 -2.14
C ARG A 213 14.02 10.72 -3.47
N PRO A 214 13.75 12.04 -3.46
CA PRO A 214 13.98 12.88 -4.63
C PRO A 214 15.41 12.71 -5.13
N SER A 215 15.58 12.74 -6.45
CA SER A 215 16.90 12.92 -7.05
C SER A 215 17.51 14.20 -6.52
N SER A 216 18.75 14.13 -6.05
CA SER A 216 19.56 15.32 -5.79
C SER A 216 19.73 16.04 -7.12
N SER A 217 19.18 17.25 -7.24
CA SER A 217 19.41 18.15 -8.37
C SER A 217 20.88 18.54 -8.48
#